data_AF-A0A2V6Y3H5-F1
#
_entry.id   AF-A0A2V6Y3H5-F1
#
_cell.length_a   1.000
_cell.length_b   1.000
_cell.length_c   1.000
_cell.angle_alpha   90.00
_cell.angle_beta   90.00
_cell.angle_gamma   90.00
#
_symmetry.space_group_name_H-M   'P 1'
#
loop_
_entity.id
_entity.type
_entity.pdbx_description
1 polymer ?
#
loop_
_entity_poly.entity_id
_entity_poly.type
_entity_poly.pdbx_seq_one_letter_code
_entity_poly.pdbx_strand_id
1 'polypeptide(L)'
;MSKGVDAVELALDTIQGFSGDEREAVVEFLKVRRARVPAAREGPATAVTVLADRVFMWPEFDRWQAIFAARGTFPSRWDGLQEVPAPQTSPAVRAAYRLRKLDLLFEWLDTLRRGATALGHYTRQGMRARIVQQGDGLRCLVCESFNGHEVGHGSDTMPPIHPGCRCVLMAVTSVPLDQRFGLHARRRLRASF
;
A
#
# COMPACT_ATOMS: atom_id res chain seq x y z
N MET A 1 -1.76 -12.74 -16.41
CA MET A 1 -1.86 -12.61 -14.93
C MET A 1 -2.21 -11.18 -14.57
N SER A 2 -2.86 -10.92 -13.43
CA SER A 2 -3.23 -9.55 -13.07
C SER A 2 -2.05 -8.87 -12.38
N LYS A 3 -1.61 -7.70 -12.88
CA LYS A 3 -0.46 -6.92 -12.35
C LYS A 3 -0.45 -6.74 -10.82
N GLY A 4 -1.61 -6.75 -10.17
CA GLY A 4 -1.72 -6.69 -8.71
C GLY A 4 -1.30 -7.96 -7.97
N VAL A 5 -1.51 -9.14 -8.56
CA VAL A 5 -1.10 -10.44 -7.99
C VAL A 5 0.40 -10.60 -8.12
N ASP A 6 0.97 -10.30 -9.28
CA ASP A 6 2.42 -10.36 -9.54
C ASP A 6 3.21 -9.48 -8.54
N ALA A 7 2.67 -8.30 -8.18
CA ALA A 7 3.28 -7.41 -7.18
C ALA A 7 3.26 -7.98 -5.76
N VAL A 8 2.23 -8.76 -5.41
CA VAL A 8 2.13 -9.42 -4.10
C VAL A 8 3.07 -10.61 -4.04
N GLU A 9 3.13 -11.42 -5.10
CA GLU A 9 4.04 -12.56 -5.21
C GLU A 9 5.50 -12.12 -5.06
N LEU A 10 5.91 -11.08 -5.82
CA LEU A 10 7.26 -10.52 -5.71
C LEU A 10 7.58 -10.02 -4.29
N ALA A 11 6.61 -9.41 -3.61
CA ALA A 11 6.80 -8.95 -2.25
C ALA A 11 6.93 -10.12 -1.26
N LEU A 12 6.11 -11.16 -1.41
CA LEU A 12 6.15 -12.37 -0.57
C LEU A 12 7.45 -13.15 -0.75
N ASP A 13 8.07 -13.12 -1.92
CA ASP A 13 9.36 -13.77 -2.16
C ASP A 13 10.50 -13.20 -1.31
N THR A 14 10.38 -11.94 -0.88
CA THR A 14 11.33 -11.30 0.04
C THR A 14 11.14 -11.72 1.50
N ILE A 15 10.02 -12.38 1.83
CA ILE A 15 9.66 -12.76 3.20
C ILE A 15 10.14 -14.18 3.48
N GLN A 16 10.95 -14.33 4.53
CA GLN A 16 11.49 -15.62 4.95
C GLN A 16 10.64 -16.21 6.07
N GLY A 17 10.54 -17.54 6.10
CA GLY A 17 9.79 -18.28 7.13
C GLY A 17 8.37 -18.71 6.72
N PHE A 18 7.89 -18.29 5.55
CA PHE A 18 6.69 -18.86 4.92
C PHE A 18 7.06 -19.93 3.90
N SER A 19 6.33 -21.05 3.90
CA SER A 19 6.38 -22.06 2.85
C SER A 19 5.74 -21.58 1.54
N GLY A 20 5.94 -22.32 0.44
CA GLY A 20 5.26 -22.05 -0.83
C GLY A 20 3.74 -22.05 -0.68
N ASP A 21 3.19 -23.08 -0.04
CA ASP A 21 1.75 -23.21 0.22
C ASP A 21 1.20 -22.08 1.10
N GLU A 22 1.98 -21.63 2.10
CA GLU A 22 1.61 -20.50 2.96
C GLU A 22 1.58 -19.19 2.18
N ARG A 23 2.55 -18.96 1.28
CA ARG A 23 2.56 -17.80 0.38
C ARG A 23 1.37 -17.82 -0.58
N GLU A 24 1.06 -18.99 -1.15
CA GLU A 24 -0.11 -19.16 -2.03
C GLU A 24 -1.42 -18.89 -1.28
N ALA A 25 -1.56 -19.40 -0.06
CA ALA A 25 -2.72 -19.14 0.80
C ALA A 25 -2.90 -17.65 1.10
N VAL A 26 -1.80 -16.89 1.29
CA VAL A 26 -1.84 -15.43 1.45
C VAL A 26 -2.34 -14.74 0.18
N VAL A 27 -1.83 -15.15 -0.99
CA VAL A 27 -2.28 -14.62 -2.29
C VAL A 27 -3.77 -14.89 -2.50
N GLU A 28 -4.24 -16.10 -2.25
CA GLU A 28 -5.65 -16.48 -2.34
C GLU A 28 -6.52 -15.69 -1.36
N PHE A 29 -6.07 -15.51 -0.12
CA PHE A 29 -6.76 -14.69 0.86
C PHE A 29 -6.96 -13.24 0.37
N LEU A 30 -5.94 -12.63 -0.23
CA LEU A 30 -6.01 -11.28 -0.76
C LEU A 30 -6.92 -11.18 -1.99
N LYS A 31 -7.02 -12.24 -2.81
CA LYS A 31 -8.01 -12.35 -3.89
C LYS A 31 -9.44 -12.39 -3.33
N VAL A 32 -9.69 -13.19 -2.28
CA VAL A 32 -11.03 -13.32 -1.66
C VAL A 32 -11.47 -12.04 -0.96
N ARG A 33 -10.57 -11.31 -0.26
CA ARG A 33 -10.90 -9.99 0.33
C ARG A 33 -11.40 -8.98 -0.70
N ARG A 34 -11.05 -9.13 -1.99
CA ARG A 34 -11.58 -8.28 -3.07
C ARG A 34 -13.08 -8.49 -3.31
N ALA A 35 -13.59 -9.71 -3.08
CA ALA A 35 -14.99 -10.06 -3.31
C ALA A 35 -15.93 -9.57 -2.21
N ARG A 36 -15.42 -9.26 -1.00
CA ARG A 36 -16.20 -8.74 0.14
C ARG A 36 -15.84 -7.27 0.43
N VAL A 37 -16.72 -6.35 0.02
CA VAL A 37 -16.85 -4.98 0.59
C VAL A 37 -17.30 -5.12 2.06
N PRO A 38 -16.91 -4.24 3.01
CA PRO A 38 -16.74 -4.61 4.42
C PRO A 38 -18.08 -4.81 5.14
N ALA A 39 -18.59 -6.03 5.10
CA ALA A 39 -19.57 -6.54 6.04
C ALA A 39 -19.09 -7.92 6.50
N ALA A 40 -19.08 -8.11 7.82
CA ALA A 40 -18.66 -9.30 8.55
C ALA A 40 -17.15 -9.61 8.55
N ARG A 41 -16.50 -9.36 9.70
CA ARG A 41 -15.15 -9.82 10.04
C ARG A 41 -15.15 -11.30 10.46
N GLU A 42 -15.80 -12.19 9.70
CA GLU A 42 -15.81 -13.62 10.01
C GLU A 42 -15.47 -14.48 8.77
N GLY A 43 -14.31 -15.16 8.89
CA GLY A 43 -13.58 -15.97 7.89
C GLY A 43 -12.43 -15.19 7.22
N PRO A 44 -11.14 -15.60 7.30
CA PRO A 44 -10.49 -16.91 7.44
C PRO A 44 -9.52 -16.90 8.63
N ALA A 45 -10.07 -16.82 9.84
CA ALA A 45 -9.27 -16.63 11.04
C ALA A 45 -8.20 -17.71 11.22
N THR A 46 -8.50 -18.96 10.84
CA THR A 46 -7.65 -20.15 11.08
C THR A 46 -6.31 -20.11 10.34
N ALA A 47 -6.30 -19.75 9.04
CA ALA A 47 -5.04 -19.68 8.28
C ALA A 47 -4.17 -18.50 8.74
N VAL A 48 -4.79 -17.37 9.10
CA VAL A 48 -4.11 -16.20 9.66
C VAL A 48 -3.58 -16.49 11.08
N THR A 49 -4.28 -17.30 11.89
CA THR A 49 -3.78 -17.71 13.21
C THR A 49 -2.58 -18.65 13.10
N VAL A 50 -2.62 -19.61 12.17
CA VAL A 50 -1.47 -20.51 11.93
C VAL A 50 -0.21 -19.72 11.52
N LEU A 51 -0.36 -18.66 10.71
CA LEU A 51 0.74 -17.77 10.34
C LEU A 51 1.22 -16.90 11.51
N ALA A 52 0.35 -16.53 12.45
CA ALA A 52 0.72 -15.71 13.61
C ALA A 52 1.66 -16.42 14.59
N ASP A 53 1.57 -17.76 14.65
CA ASP A 53 2.47 -18.60 15.45
C ASP A 53 3.84 -18.82 14.78
N ARG A 54 3.97 -18.50 13.49
CA ARG A 54 5.23 -18.63 12.76
C ARG A 54 6.19 -17.49 13.07
N VAL A 55 7.46 -17.85 13.17
CA VAL A 55 8.55 -16.88 13.12
C VAL A 55 8.84 -16.60 11.65
N PHE A 56 8.68 -15.36 11.22
CA PHE A 56 8.99 -14.93 9.87
C PHE A 56 9.83 -13.65 9.89
N MET A 57 10.65 -13.47 8.86
CA MET A 57 11.45 -12.26 8.66
C MET A 57 10.93 -11.49 7.47
N TRP A 58 10.76 -10.19 7.67
CA TRP A 58 10.24 -9.27 6.68
C TRP A 58 11.18 -8.05 6.63
N PRO A 59 12.22 -8.12 5.78
CA PRO A 59 13.28 -7.10 5.76
C PRO A 59 12.77 -5.68 5.51
N GLU A 60 11.74 -5.53 4.67
CA GLU A 60 11.15 -4.21 4.40
C GLU A 60 10.45 -3.62 5.65
N PHE A 61 9.87 -4.45 6.53
CA PHE A 61 9.37 -3.97 7.82
C PHE A 61 10.51 -3.48 8.71
N ASP A 62 11.60 -4.22 8.80
CA ASP A 62 12.74 -3.85 9.65
C ASP A 62 13.38 -2.54 9.14
N ARG A 63 13.46 -2.38 7.82
CA ARG A 63 13.87 -1.12 7.16
C ARG A 63 12.97 0.05 7.56
N TRP A 64 11.65 -0.12 7.51
CA TRP A 64 10.71 0.95 7.90
C TRP A 64 10.76 1.27 9.38
N GLN A 65 10.84 0.25 10.23
CA GLN A 65 11.00 0.41 11.67
C GLN A 65 12.22 1.28 11.99
N ALA A 66 13.37 1.02 11.34
CA ALA A 66 14.58 1.81 11.49
C ALA A 66 14.41 3.28 11.03
N ILE A 67 13.72 3.51 9.92
CA ILE A 67 13.43 4.87 9.43
C ILE A 67 12.56 5.65 10.42
N PHE A 68 11.52 5.03 10.99
CA PHE A 68 10.65 5.67 11.97
C PHE A 68 11.38 5.93 13.29
N ALA A 69 12.19 4.98 13.75
CA ALA A 69 13.03 5.12 14.93
C ALA A 69 14.02 6.28 14.79
N ALA A 70 14.72 6.36 13.65
CA ALA A 70 15.66 7.46 13.36
C ALA A 70 14.99 8.84 13.31
N ARG A 71 13.69 8.89 12.96
CA ARG A 71 12.88 10.11 12.95
C ARG A 71 12.20 10.40 14.29
N GLY A 72 12.30 9.49 15.26
CA GLY A 72 11.64 9.59 16.57
C GLY A 72 10.11 9.59 16.50
N THR A 73 9.52 9.20 15.37
CA THR A 73 8.06 9.25 15.16
C THR A 73 7.58 8.04 14.39
N PHE A 74 6.62 7.32 14.98
CA PHE A 74 5.95 6.18 14.34
C PHE A 74 4.55 6.55 13.88
N PRO A 75 4.08 6.04 12.73
CA PRO A 75 2.66 6.15 12.36
C PRO A 75 1.78 5.40 13.35
N SER A 76 0.55 5.85 13.59
CA SER A 76 -0.38 5.19 14.54
C SER A 76 -0.67 3.72 14.21
N ARG A 77 -0.57 3.33 12.94
CA ARG A 77 -0.70 1.92 12.52
C ARG A 77 0.42 1.01 13.04
N TRP A 78 1.52 1.59 13.48
CA TRP A 78 2.68 0.92 14.08
C TRP A 78 2.63 0.88 15.61
N ASP A 79 1.51 1.27 16.22
CA ASP A 79 1.35 1.17 17.67
C ASP A 79 1.51 -0.28 18.15
N GLY A 80 2.43 -0.48 19.10
CA GLY A 80 2.83 -1.80 19.61
C GLY A 80 3.91 -2.49 18.77
N LEU A 81 4.45 -1.84 17.74
CA LEU A 81 5.48 -2.36 16.83
C LEU A 81 6.76 -1.53 16.85
N GLN A 82 6.90 -0.62 17.83
CA GLN A 82 8.07 0.25 17.95
C GLN A 82 9.32 -0.52 18.40
N GLU A 83 9.14 -1.52 19.25
CA GLU A 83 10.23 -2.29 19.84
C GLU A 83 10.01 -3.78 19.61
N VAL A 84 11.06 -4.46 19.14
CA VAL A 84 11.05 -5.92 18.98
C VAL A 84 11.13 -6.55 20.37
N PRO A 85 10.18 -7.42 20.77
CA PRO A 85 10.22 -8.05 22.08
C PRO A 85 11.48 -8.89 22.24
N ALA A 86 12.20 -8.67 23.34
CA ALA A 86 13.41 -9.44 23.63
C ALA A 86 13.08 -10.94 23.83
N PRO A 87 14.01 -11.88 23.55
CA PRO A 87 13.76 -13.32 23.63
C PRO A 87 13.22 -13.80 24.98
N GLN A 88 13.58 -13.11 26.07
CA GLN A 88 13.18 -13.41 27.45
C GLN A 88 11.78 -12.90 27.84
N THR A 89 11.10 -12.13 26.97
CA THR A 89 9.72 -11.68 27.22
C THR A 89 8.74 -12.87 27.31
N SER A 90 7.51 -12.65 27.76
CA SER A 90 6.53 -13.75 27.82
C SER A 90 6.17 -14.24 26.41
N PRO A 91 5.88 -15.54 26.22
CA PRO A 91 5.44 -16.07 24.93
C PRO A 91 4.21 -15.33 24.36
N ALA A 92 3.28 -14.94 25.23
CA ALA A 92 2.07 -14.21 24.85
C ALA A 92 2.38 -12.83 24.26
N VAL A 93 3.35 -12.10 24.81
CA VAL A 93 3.78 -10.79 24.28
C VAL A 93 4.44 -10.95 22.91
N ARG A 94 5.28 -11.96 22.72
CA ARG A 94 5.88 -12.24 21.39
C ARG A 94 4.83 -12.63 20.35
N ALA A 95 3.85 -13.44 20.74
CA ALA A 95 2.76 -13.83 19.85
C ALA A 95 1.89 -12.63 19.45
N ALA A 96 1.54 -11.77 20.41
CA ALA A 96 0.80 -10.54 20.14
C ALA A 96 1.57 -9.61 19.18
N TYR A 97 2.87 -9.44 19.38
CA TYR A 97 3.72 -8.66 18.46
C TYR A 97 3.72 -9.25 17.04
N ARG A 98 3.89 -10.57 16.90
CA ARG A 98 3.87 -11.25 15.59
C ARG A 98 2.52 -11.10 14.90
N LEU A 99 1.42 -11.25 15.63
CA LEU A 99 0.08 -11.03 15.08
C LEU A 99 -0.09 -9.60 14.56
N ARG A 100 0.36 -8.59 15.32
CA ARG A 100 0.34 -7.19 14.87
C ARG A 100 1.23 -6.95 13.65
N LYS A 101 2.42 -7.57 13.60
CA LYS A 101 3.31 -7.52 12.44
C LYS A 101 2.66 -8.16 11.21
N LEU A 102 1.95 -9.28 11.40
CA LEU A 102 1.23 -9.99 10.35
C LEU A 102 0.02 -9.20 9.83
N ASP A 103 -0.78 -8.59 10.72
CA ASP A 103 -1.87 -7.68 10.32
C ASP A 103 -1.35 -6.57 9.40
N LEU A 104 -0.24 -5.95 9.79
CA LEU A 104 0.38 -4.87 9.06
C LEU A 104 0.95 -5.33 7.71
N LEU A 105 1.46 -6.57 7.64
CA LEU A 105 1.86 -7.21 6.38
C LEU A 105 0.68 -7.34 5.43
N PHE A 106 -0.47 -7.87 5.90
CA PHE A 106 -1.66 -8.01 5.06
C PHE A 106 -2.20 -6.67 4.56
N GLU A 107 -2.19 -5.63 5.40
CA GLU A 107 -2.56 -4.27 4.98
C GLU A 107 -1.60 -3.73 3.89
N TRP A 108 -0.30 -3.95 4.06
CA TRP A 108 0.71 -3.52 3.10
C TRP A 108 0.58 -4.27 1.76
N LEU A 109 0.42 -5.59 1.77
CA LEU A 109 0.23 -6.38 0.55
C LEU A 109 -1.06 -5.98 -0.20
N ASP A 110 -2.16 -5.69 0.50
CA ASP A 110 -3.38 -5.19 -0.15
C ASP A 110 -3.15 -3.80 -0.79
N THR A 111 -2.35 -2.95 -0.14
CA THR A 111 -1.96 -1.64 -0.68
C THR A 111 -1.12 -1.79 -1.95
N LEU A 112 -0.14 -2.70 -1.94
CA LEU A 112 0.67 -3.01 -3.12
C LEU A 112 -0.19 -3.50 -4.29
N ARG A 113 -1.08 -4.47 -4.00
CA ARG A 113 -1.99 -5.05 -4.97
C ARG A 113 -2.89 -3.99 -5.62
N ARG A 114 -3.49 -3.12 -4.81
CA ARG A 114 -4.36 -2.03 -5.28
C ARG A 114 -3.59 -1.00 -6.10
N GLY A 115 -2.41 -0.58 -5.62
CA GLY A 115 -1.55 0.36 -6.33
C GLY A 115 -1.16 -0.17 -7.71
N ALA A 116 -0.67 -1.41 -7.80
CA ALA A 116 -0.29 -2.03 -9.06
C ALA A 116 -1.48 -2.20 -10.02
N THR A 117 -2.66 -2.53 -9.50
CA THR A 117 -3.91 -2.60 -10.29
C THR A 117 -4.31 -1.23 -10.84
N ALA A 118 -4.29 -0.20 -10.00
CA ALA A 118 -4.64 1.17 -10.39
C ALA A 118 -3.65 1.73 -11.42
N LEU A 119 -2.34 1.55 -11.18
CA LEU A 119 -1.29 1.94 -12.14
C LEU A 119 -1.49 1.25 -13.48
N GLY A 120 -1.75 -0.06 -13.48
CA GLY A 120 -2.05 -0.81 -14.70
C GLY A 120 -3.27 -0.30 -15.46
N HIS A 121 -4.30 0.16 -14.73
CA HIS A 121 -5.47 0.80 -15.33
C HIS A 121 -5.15 2.17 -15.93
N TYR A 122 -4.43 3.02 -15.20
CA TYR A 122 -4.02 4.35 -15.68
C TYR A 122 -3.14 4.27 -16.92
N THR A 123 -2.14 3.37 -16.92
CA THR A 123 -1.27 3.17 -18.08
C THR A 123 -2.05 2.73 -19.32
N ARG A 124 -3.04 1.84 -19.19
CA ARG A 124 -3.90 1.44 -20.33
C ARG A 124 -4.73 2.58 -20.89
N GLN A 125 -4.98 3.62 -20.10
CA GLN A 125 -5.71 4.82 -20.50
C GLN A 125 -4.77 5.96 -20.96
N GLY A 126 -3.47 5.70 -21.08
CA GLY A 126 -2.48 6.72 -21.43
C GLY A 126 -2.28 7.79 -20.34
N MET A 127 -2.73 7.53 -19.12
CA MET A 127 -2.61 8.45 -17.99
C MET A 127 -1.31 8.21 -17.23
N ARG A 128 -0.75 9.28 -16.69
CA ARG A 128 0.36 9.21 -15.71
C ARG A 128 -0.21 9.06 -14.31
N ALA A 129 0.53 8.41 -13.42
CA ALA A 129 0.15 8.26 -12.02
C ALA A 129 1.12 9.03 -11.13
N ARG A 130 0.63 9.64 -10.05
CA ARG A 130 1.42 10.28 -9.01
C ARG A 130 1.03 9.78 -7.64
N ILE A 131 1.95 9.86 -6.70
CA ILE A 131 1.65 9.61 -5.28
C ILE A 131 0.98 10.85 -4.72
N VAL A 132 -0.17 10.64 -4.10
CA VAL A 132 -0.92 11.70 -3.43
C VAL A 132 -1.29 11.20 -2.03
N GLN A 133 -1.17 12.09 -1.05
CA GLN A 133 -1.60 11.84 0.31
C GLN A 133 -3.14 11.92 0.39
N GLN A 134 -3.80 10.96 1.06
CA GLN A 134 -5.23 11.06 1.37
C GLN A 134 -5.46 11.67 2.77
N GLY A 135 -6.29 12.72 2.84
CA GLY A 135 -6.84 13.27 4.10
C GLY A 135 -6.43 14.70 4.45
N ASP A 136 -6.91 15.16 5.60
CA ASP A 136 -6.95 16.56 6.05
C ASP A 136 -5.60 17.14 6.55
N GLY A 137 -4.48 16.78 5.92
CA GLY A 137 -3.21 17.50 6.11
C GLY A 137 -2.25 17.00 7.20
N LEU A 138 -2.51 15.86 7.86
CA LEU A 138 -1.46 15.16 8.59
C LEU A 138 -0.47 14.55 7.58
N ARG A 139 0.59 15.30 7.29
CA ARG A 139 1.63 14.89 6.35
C ARG A 139 2.25 13.60 6.86
N CYS A 140 2.25 12.55 6.03
CA CYS A 140 3.12 11.42 6.31
C CYS A 140 4.56 11.92 6.07
N LEU A 141 5.29 12.21 7.15
CA LEU A 141 6.67 12.73 7.09
C LEU A 141 7.56 11.83 6.23
N VAL A 142 7.28 10.54 6.20
CA VAL A 142 8.06 9.54 5.48
C VAL A 142 7.73 9.52 3.99
N CYS A 143 6.47 9.72 3.62
CA CYS A 143 6.03 9.80 2.23
C CYS A 143 6.01 11.23 1.67
N GLU A 144 6.29 12.26 2.48
CA GLU A 144 6.29 13.66 2.07
C GLU A 144 7.27 13.90 0.93
N SER A 145 8.48 13.34 1.01
CA SER A 145 9.49 13.43 -0.06
C SER A 145 9.05 12.77 -1.36
N PHE A 146 8.01 11.94 -1.35
CA PHE A 146 7.48 11.25 -2.52
C PHE A 146 6.17 11.86 -3.02
N ASN A 147 5.58 12.81 -2.29
CA ASN A 147 4.33 13.44 -2.71
C ASN A 147 4.52 14.14 -4.07
N GLY A 148 3.57 13.92 -4.99
CA GLY A 148 3.63 14.46 -6.35
C GLY A 148 4.62 13.77 -7.30
N HIS A 149 5.41 12.80 -6.85
CA HIS A 149 6.31 12.06 -7.73
C HIS A 149 5.52 11.19 -8.70
N GLU A 150 5.91 11.23 -9.98
CA GLU A 150 5.34 10.38 -11.01
C GLU A 150 5.85 8.94 -10.85
N VAL A 151 4.93 7.99 -10.98
CA VAL A 151 5.22 6.56 -10.90
C VAL A 151 5.19 6.00 -12.31
N GLY A 152 6.36 5.55 -12.77
CA GLY A 152 6.54 4.96 -14.10
C GLY A 152 6.18 3.48 -14.15
N HIS A 153 5.96 2.97 -15.36
CA HIS A 153 5.89 1.53 -15.58
C HIS A 153 7.32 0.98 -15.63
N GLY A 154 7.68 0.07 -14.72
CA GLY A 154 9.03 -0.51 -14.65
C GLY A 154 10.02 0.23 -13.75
N SER A 155 9.58 1.22 -12.94
CA SER A 155 10.37 1.56 -11.76
C SER A 155 10.29 0.37 -10.81
N ASP A 156 11.42 -0.28 -10.53
CA ASP A 156 11.56 -1.48 -9.67
C ASP A 156 11.02 -1.32 -8.24
N THR A 157 10.55 -0.14 -7.91
CA THR A 157 9.77 0.12 -6.72
C THR A 157 8.55 0.92 -7.15
N MET A 158 7.36 0.34 -6.97
CA MET A 158 6.26 1.19 -6.53
C MET A 158 6.82 2.07 -5.41
N PRO A 159 6.48 3.36 -5.38
CA PRO A 159 7.02 4.26 -4.38
C PRO A 159 6.94 3.61 -3.01
N PRO A 160 7.92 3.84 -2.13
CA PRO A 160 8.05 3.11 -0.89
C PRO A 160 6.90 3.54 0.05
N ILE A 161 5.72 2.99 -0.22
CA ILE A 161 4.51 3.13 0.56
C ILE A 161 4.76 2.20 1.73
N HIS A 162 5.16 2.79 2.85
CA HIS A 162 5.43 2.05 4.05
C HIS A 162 4.15 1.31 4.50
N PRO A 163 4.29 0.20 5.22
CA PRO A 163 3.14 -0.49 5.81
C PRO A 163 2.29 0.45 6.67
N GLY A 164 0.96 0.39 6.51
CA GLY A 164 0.02 1.27 7.22
C GLY A 164 -0.02 2.73 6.72
N CYS A 165 0.61 3.04 5.58
CA CYS A 165 0.52 4.36 4.96
C CYS A 165 -0.86 4.64 4.35
N ARG A 166 -1.26 5.92 4.34
CA ARG A 166 -2.51 6.40 3.69
C ARG A 166 -2.28 7.06 2.33
N CYS A 167 -1.05 7.02 1.81
CA CYS A 167 -0.75 7.54 0.47
C CYS A 167 -1.31 6.61 -0.60
N VAL A 168 -1.83 7.18 -1.68
CA VAL A 168 -2.41 6.44 -2.81
C VAL A 168 -1.82 6.91 -4.13
N LEU A 169 -1.99 6.09 -5.16
CA LEU A 169 -1.73 6.50 -6.53
C LEU A 169 -2.96 7.19 -7.11
N MET A 170 -2.76 8.39 -7.66
CA MET A 170 -3.79 9.12 -8.39
C MET A 170 -3.37 9.33 -9.84
N ALA A 171 -4.34 9.19 -10.75
CA ALA A 171 -4.14 9.59 -12.14
C ALA A 171 -4.01 11.11 -12.25
N VAL A 172 -3.06 11.54 -13.08
CA VAL A 172 -2.92 12.90 -13.56
C VAL A 172 -3.08 12.90 -15.07
N THR A 173 -4.07 13.65 -15.56
CA THR A 173 -4.23 13.92 -16.99
C THR A 173 -3.07 14.76 -17.47
N SER A 174 -2.45 14.37 -18.58
CA SER A 174 -1.41 15.15 -19.28
C SER A 174 -2.01 16.42 -19.91
N VAL A 175 -2.38 17.39 -19.08
CA VAL A 175 -2.69 18.74 -19.53
C VAL A 175 -1.67 19.64 -18.86
N PRO A 176 -0.75 20.30 -19.60
CA PRO A 176 0.01 21.41 -19.05
C PRO A 176 -1.00 22.43 -18.51
N LEU A 177 -0.81 22.85 -17.26
CA LEU A 177 -1.72 23.74 -16.54
C LEU A 177 -1.72 25.19 -17.06
N ASP A 178 -1.21 25.44 -18.27
CA ASP A 178 -1.00 26.79 -18.84
C ASP A 178 -1.77 27.11 -20.13
N GLN A 179 -2.77 26.31 -20.54
CA GLN A 179 -3.54 26.61 -21.75
C GLN A 179 -5.06 26.40 -21.65
N ARG A 180 -5.67 26.74 -20.50
CA ARG A 180 -7.14 26.79 -20.39
C ARG A 180 -7.74 28.12 -19.92
N PHE A 181 -6.96 29.19 -19.89
CA PHE A 181 -7.50 30.56 -19.84
C PHE A 181 -7.29 31.28 -21.18
N GLY A 182 -7.74 30.64 -22.26
CA GLY A 182 -7.83 31.23 -23.59
C GLY A 182 -9.29 31.38 -24.01
N LEU A 183 -9.88 32.53 -23.67
CA LEU A 183 -11.00 33.19 -24.37
C LEU A 183 -12.11 32.27 -24.92
N HIS A 184 -13.07 31.89 -24.07
CA HIS A 184 -14.43 31.67 -24.56
C HIS A 184 -15.12 33.02 -24.80
N ALA A 185 -14.71 33.71 -25.86
CA ALA A 185 -15.53 34.75 -26.47
C ALA A 185 -16.76 34.06 -27.09
N ARG A 186 -17.88 34.07 -26.36
CA ARG A 186 -19.20 33.71 -26.89
C ARG A 186 -19.56 34.68 -28.03
N ARG A 187 -19.25 34.30 -29.27
CA ARG A 187 -19.81 34.94 -30.45
C ARG A 187 -21.26 34.44 -30.59
N ARG A 188 -22.22 35.18 -30.02
CA ARG A 188 -23.63 35.04 -30.39
C ARG A 188 -23.80 35.59 -31.80
N LEU A 189 -23.92 34.71 -32.79
CA LEU A 189 -24.54 35.08 -34.06
C LEU A 189 -26.06 35.15 -33.80
N ARG A 190 -26.60 36.36 -33.68
CA ARG A 190 -28.03 36.62 -33.84
C ARG A 190 -28.34 36.52 -35.32
N ALA A 191 -29.21 35.59 -35.71
CA ALA A 191 -29.91 35.63 -36.97
C ALA A 191 -30.98 36.73 -36.90
N SER A 192 -31.01 37.60 -37.91
CA SER A 192 -32.06 38.58 -38.12
C SER A 192 -33.15 37.96 -39.00
N PHE A 193 -34.40 38.04 -38.56
CA PHE A 193 -35.58 38.11 -39.42
C PHE A 193 -36.21 39.48 -39.21
#